data_AF-A0A6B3HU96-F1
#
_entry.id   AF-A0A6B3HU96-F1
#
_cell.length_a   1.000
_cell.length_b   1.000
_cell.length_c   1.000
_cell.angle_alpha   90.00
_cell.angle_beta   90.00
_cell.angle_gamma   90.00
#
_symmetry.space_group_name_H-M   'P 1'
#
loop_
_entity.id
_entity.type
_entity.pdbx_description
1 polymer ?
#
loop_
_entity_poly.entity_id
_entity_poly.type
_entity_poly.pdbx_seq_one_letter_code
_entity_poly.pdbx_strand_id
1 'polypeptide(L)' 'RASGADVDLDAVPPDDPETYRLIRTAETLGCFQIESPGQRDLVGRLQPATFHDLVVDISLFRPGPVAA' A
#
# COMPACT_ATOMS: atom_id res chain seq x y z
N ARG A 1 -0.32 19.99 10.75
CA ARG A 1 -1.48 20.34 11.62
C ARG A 1 -2.65 19.49 11.17
N ALA A 2 -3.40 18.88 12.09
CA ALA A 2 -4.67 18.23 11.74
C ALA A 2 -5.75 19.30 11.53
N SER A 3 -6.66 19.09 10.59
CA SER A 3 -7.77 20.01 10.27
C SER A 3 -8.86 20.06 11.36
N GLY A 4 -8.85 19.11 12.30
CA GLY A 4 -9.91 18.94 13.30
C GLY A 4 -11.19 18.33 12.73
N ALA A 5 -11.19 17.93 11.47
CA ALA A 5 -12.30 17.19 10.87
C ALA A 5 -12.27 15.73 11.31
N ASP A 6 -13.44 15.20 11.67
CA ASP A 6 -13.61 13.77 11.87
C ASP A 6 -13.60 13.06 10.50
N VAL A 7 -12.81 12.00 10.39
CA VAL A 7 -12.72 11.16 9.21
C VAL A 7 -13.60 9.93 9.42
N ASP A 8 -14.66 9.80 8.63
CA ASP A 8 -15.48 8.59 8.58
C ASP A 8 -14.83 7.56 7.64
N LEU A 9 -14.21 6.54 8.23
CA LEU A 9 -13.52 5.49 7.47
C LEU A 9 -14.48 4.56 6.74
N ASP A 10 -15.71 4.39 7.23
CA ASP A 10 -16.70 3.51 6.61
C ASP A 10 -17.29 4.14 5.33
N ALA A 11 -17.17 5.46 5.19
CA ALA A 11 -17.59 6.21 4.01
C ALA A 11 -16.51 6.30 2.92
N VAL A 12 -15.30 5.78 3.16
CA VAL A 12 -14.20 5.84 2.17
C VAL A 12 -14.50 4.91 0.98
N PRO A 13 -14.47 5.41 -0.27
CA PRO A 13 -14.68 4.57 -1.43
C PRO A 13 -13.53 3.55 -1.59
N PRO A 14 -13.85 2.28 -1.89
CA PRO A 14 -12.84 1.20 -1.95
C PRO A 14 -11.90 1.29 -3.17
N ASP A 15 -12.28 2.08 -4.18
CA ASP A 15 -11.65 2.15 -5.50
C ASP A 15 -11.11 3.54 -5.84
N ASP A 16 -10.76 4.35 -4.82
CA ASP A 16 -10.22 5.69 -5.03
C ASP A 16 -8.97 5.70 -5.94
N PRO A 17 -9.06 6.24 -7.18
CA PRO A 17 -7.96 6.19 -8.13
C PRO A 17 -6.71 6.94 -7.67
N GLU A 18 -6.89 7.98 -6.85
CA GLU A 18 -5.80 8.83 -6.38
C GLU A 18 -4.94 8.10 -5.34
N THR A 19 -5.57 7.31 -4.46
CA THR A 19 -4.88 6.40 -3.53
C THR A 19 -3.96 5.44 -4.29
N TYR A 20 -4.46 4.76 -5.33
CA TYR A 20 -3.61 3.85 -6.11
C TYR A 20 -2.55 4.60 -6.91
N ARG A 21 -2.83 5.82 -7.39
CA ARG A 21 -1.82 6.66 -8.05
C ARG A 21 -0.66 6.99 -7.11
N LEU A 22 -0.95 7.36 -5.86
CA LEU A 22 0.06 7.61 -4.83
C LEU A 22 0.84 6.34 -4.52
N ILE A 23 0.17 5.20 -4.33
CA ILE A 23 0.85 3.94 -4.03
C ILE A 23 1.85 3.59 -5.15
N ARG A 24 1.45 3.75 -6.42
CA ARG A 24 2.30 3.50 -7.59
C ARG A 24 3.52 4.40 -7.73
N THR A 25 3.61 5.52 -7.00
CA THR A 25 4.86 6.32 -6.94
C THR A 25 5.93 5.71 -6.03
N ALA A 26 5.58 4.69 -5.24
CA ALA A 26 6.40 4.11 -4.19
C ALA A 26 6.83 5.10 -3.09
N GLU A 27 6.17 6.26 -2.98
CA GLU A 27 6.35 7.24 -1.90
C GLU A 27 5.46 6.92 -0.69
N THR A 28 5.45 5.65 -0.27
CA THR A 28 4.52 5.07 0.71
C THR A 28 5.07 5.07 2.14
N LEU A 29 5.99 5.98 2.47
CA LEU A 29 6.51 6.08 3.84
C LEU A 29 5.39 6.46 4.80
N GLY A 30 5.17 5.65 5.84
CA GLY A 30 4.05 5.81 6.77
C GLY A 30 2.74 5.16 6.32
N CYS A 31 2.71 4.51 5.15
CA CYS A 31 1.59 3.66 4.74
C CYS A 31 1.79 2.24 5.30
N PHE A 32 0.82 1.79 6.10
CA PHE A 32 0.86 0.46 6.73
C PHE A 32 1.07 -0.66 5.69
N GLN A 33 1.91 -1.64 6.04
CA GLN A 33 2.31 -2.81 5.22
C GLN A 33 3.12 -2.56 3.95
N ILE A 34 3.08 -1.36 3.37
CA ILE A 34 3.76 -1.03 2.10
C ILE A 34 4.88 0.01 2.24
N GLU A 35 5.38 0.26 3.46
CA GLU A 35 6.43 1.27 3.73
C GLU A 35 7.87 0.76 3.61
N SER A 36 8.09 -0.56 3.75
CA SER A 36 9.45 -1.12 3.81
C SER A 36 10.18 -0.96 2.47
N PRO A 37 11.52 -0.87 2.43
CA PRO A 37 12.26 -0.71 1.18
C PRO A 37 11.94 -1.79 0.13
N GLY A 38 11.80 -3.05 0.55
CA GLY A 38 11.46 -4.13 -0.37
C GLY A 38 10.00 -4.09 -0.86
N GLN A 39 9.06 -3.66 -0.01
CA GLN A 39 7.68 -3.45 -0.45
C GLN A 39 7.55 -2.28 -1.41
N ARG A 40 8.28 -1.19 -1.16
CA ARG A 40 8.32 -0.02 -2.06
C ARG A 40 8.88 -0.37 -3.44
N ASP A 41 9.93 -1.20 -3.49
CA ASP A 41 10.44 -1.76 -4.77
C ASP A 41 9.37 -2.60 -5.48
N LEU A 42 8.71 -3.51 -4.74
CA LEU A 42 7.70 -4.40 -5.29
C LEU A 42 6.51 -3.63 -5.87
N VAL A 43 5.93 -2.71 -5.11
CA VAL A 43 4.83 -1.84 -5.53
C VAL A 43 5.24 -0.98 -6.74
N GLY A 44 6.45 -0.43 -6.73
CA GLY A 44 6.98 0.34 -7.85
C GLY A 44 7.08 -0.48 -9.14
N ARG A 45 7.38 -1.78 -9.04
CA ARG A 45 7.47 -2.69 -10.19
C ARG A 45 6.12 -3.24 -10.65
N LEU A 46 5.23 -3.60 -9.71
CA LEU A 46 3.97 -4.27 -10.01
C LEU A 46 2.84 -3.29 -10.34
N GLN A 47 2.98 -2.02 -9.92
CA GLN A 47 2.07 -0.93 -10.27
C GLN A 47 0.59 -1.26 -9.96
N PRO A 48 0.24 -1.59 -8.70
CA PRO A 48 -1.11 -2.01 -8.34
C PRO A 48 -2.17 -0.94 -8.69
N ALA A 49 -3.34 -1.39 -9.13
CA ALA A 49 -4.45 -0.52 -9.53
C ALA A 49 -5.74 -0.82 -8.75
N THR A 50 -5.76 -1.92 -8.00
CA THR A 50 -6.91 -2.36 -7.22
C THR A 50 -6.48 -2.86 -5.84
N PHE A 51 -7.45 -2.97 -4.92
CA PHE A 51 -7.23 -3.56 -3.61
C PHE A 51 -6.75 -5.02 -3.72
N HIS A 52 -7.25 -5.77 -4.71
CA HIS A 52 -6.85 -7.15 -4.94
C HIS A 52 -5.35 -7.26 -5.30
N ASP A 53 -4.84 -6.34 -6.12
CA ASP A 53 -3.42 -6.30 -6.46
C ASP A 53 -2.56 -6.10 -5.20
N LEU A 54 -2.96 -5.19 -4.31
CA LEU A 54 -2.26 -4.96 -3.03
C LEU A 54 -2.26 -6.21 -2.14
N VAL A 55 -3.38 -6.93 -2.07
CA VAL A 55 -3.47 -8.20 -1.32
C VAL A 55 -2.48 -9.22 -1.89
N VAL A 56 -2.36 -9.31 -3.22
CA VAL A 56 -1.40 -10.20 -3.90
C VAL A 56 0.03 -9.77 -3.63
N ASP A 57 0.38 -8.50 -3.85
CA ASP A 57 1.72 -7.93 -3.67
C ASP A 57 2.23 -8.18 -2.24
N ILE A 58 1.42 -7.81 -1.25
CA ILE A 58 1.73 -8.00 0.17
C ILE A 58 1.88 -9.49 0.50
N SER A 59 1.07 -10.36 -0.11
CA SER A 59 1.14 -11.80 0.12
C SER A 59 2.38 -12.46 -0.50
N LEU A 60 2.89 -11.94 -1.61
CA LEU A 60 4.12 -12.42 -2.25
C LEU A 60 5.37 -12.01 -1.45
N PHE A 61 5.32 -10.87 -0.78
CA PHE A 61 6.40 -10.37 0.05
C PHE A 61 6.39 -11.02 1.46
N ARG A 62 6.65 -12.33 1.51
CA ARG A 62 6.86 -13.06 2.76
C ARG A 62 8.27 -13.68 2.74
N PRO A 63 9.12 -13.45 3.75
CA PRO A 63 10.31 -14.26 3.90
C PRO A 63 9.86 -15.72 4.11
N GLY A 64 10.24 -16.61 3.18
CA GLY A 64 10.28 -18.04 3.47
C GLY A 64 11.23 -18.30 4.65
N PRO A 65 11.24 -19.51 5.25
CA PRO A 65 12.16 -19.79 6.34
C PRO A 65 13.59 -19.48 5.86
N VAL A 66 14.15 -18.39 6.38
CA VAL A 66 15.57 -18.12 6.26
C VAL A 66 16.20 -19.28 7.02
N ALA A 67 16.73 -20.26 6.28
CA ALA A 67 17.42 -21.38 6.90
C ALA A 67 18.51 -20.78 7.80
N ALA A 68 18.31 -20.93 9.10
CA ALA A 68 19.30 -20.62 10.12
C ALA A 68 20.50 -21.57 9.98
#